data_AF-T1HKI2-F1
#
_entry.id   AF-T1HKI2-F1
#
_cell.length_a   1.000
_cell.length_b   1.000
_cell.length_c   1.000
_cell.angle_alpha   90.00
_cell.angle_beta   90.00
_cell.angle_gamma   90.00
#
_symmetry.space_group_name_H-M   'P 1'
#
loop_
_entity.id
_entity.type
_entity.pdbx_description
1 polymer ?
#
loop_
_entity_poly.entity_id
_entity_poly.type
_entity_poly.pdbx_seq_one_letter_code
_entity_poly.pdbx_strand_id
1 'polypeptide(L)'
;MNNTRKETIHIIGIGGIGMSAIAEILHNSNYKVQGSDTQSNDNVDRLQKLGIEIYIGHNANNIRSDILAEIMKDKYVIAVSGSSGKTTTTAMIASIFDHSGIDATVIVGGILNSYRNNSKLGRSDIFLTEADESDGTMLKIPANIAVIMSVNDDHIDHYGTFDNLKNAFSQFVNRADFAILPDFVGINCDAGIRLIEDYAHHPNKIQATLAAARLITKGKVTGIIEPLRFARIRNFFGEFVQVFMMFDYVILTPVHPLEDEPIPGCGIDDIQKALVSNGFSNVEIMNNALLISHFINDSTNSAWTLHVFINFCLH
;
A
#
# COMPACT_ATOMS: atom_id res chain seq x y z
N MET A 1 -13.37 -31.92 30.48
CA MET A 1 -14.28 -31.01 29.74
C MET A 1 -13.42 -29.90 29.16
N ASN A 2 -12.97 -30.04 27.90
CA ASN A 2 -12.13 -29.04 27.26
C ASN A 2 -13.00 -27.92 26.70
N ASN A 3 -12.89 -26.75 27.30
CA ASN A 3 -13.60 -25.54 26.92
C ASN A 3 -12.78 -24.76 25.87
N THR A 4 -12.56 -25.36 24.70
CA THR A 4 -12.01 -24.64 23.55
C THR A 4 -13.06 -23.65 23.05
N ARG A 5 -12.71 -22.36 22.97
CA ARG A 5 -13.57 -21.34 22.34
C ARG A 5 -13.96 -21.85 20.95
N LYS A 6 -15.23 -22.17 20.74
CA LYS A 6 -15.73 -22.52 19.41
C LYS A 6 -15.66 -21.27 18.54
N GLU A 7 -14.70 -21.26 17.62
CA GLU A 7 -14.54 -20.23 16.60
C GLU A 7 -15.87 -20.03 15.86
N THR A 8 -16.21 -18.77 15.57
CA THR A 8 -17.47 -18.42 14.93
C THR A 8 -17.29 -18.49 13.42
N ILE A 9 -18.04 -19.39 12.76
CA ILE A 9 -18.00 -19.58 11.32
C ILE A 9 -19.00 -18.61 10.67
N HIS A 10 -18.52 -17.72 9.81
CA HIS A 10 -19.37 -16.80 9.05
C HIS A 10 -19.45 -17.21 7.59
N ILE A 11 -20.67 -17.32 7.07
CA ILE A 11 -20.92 -17.77 5.69
C ILE A 11 -21.43 -16.59 4.86
N ILE A 12 -20.70 -16.24 3.79
CA ILE A 12 -21.11 -15.21 2.83
C ILE A 12 -21.97 -15.86 1.74
N GLY A 13 -23.11 -15.25 1.40
CA GLY A 13 -24.12 -15.85 0.54
C GLY A 13 -24.88 -16.99 1.24
N ILE A 14 -25.12 -16.83 2.55
CA ILE A 14 -25.68 -17.90 3.40
C ILE A 14 -27.09 -18.34 2.97
N GLY A 15 -27.84 -17.50 2.25
CA GLY A 15 -29.15 -17.80 1.69
C GLY A 15 -29.12 -18.67 0.44
N GLY A 16 -27.94 -18.98 -0.12
CA GLY A 16 -27.80 -19.90 -1.24
C GLY A 16 -28.22 -21.34 -0.89
N ILE A 17 -28.66 -22.11 -1.91
CA ILE A 17 -29.17 -23.48 -1.73
C ILE A 17 -28.15 -24.39 -1.02
N GLY A 18 -26.87 -24.33 -1.42
CA GLY A 18 -25.81 -25.13 -0.79
C GLY A 18 -25.30 -24.56 0.53
N MET A 19 -25.11 -23.24 0.59
CA MET A 19 -24.54 -22.56 1.75
C MET A 19 -25.47 -22.60 2.97
N SER A 20 -26.78 -22.54 2.74
CA SER A 20 -27.76 -22.65 3.82
C SER A 20 -27.84 -24.04 4.44
N ALA A 21 -27.58 -25.09 3.65
CA ALA A 21 -27.48 -26.46 4.17
C ALA A 21 -26.21 -26.65 5.01
N ILE A 22 -25.08 -26.10 4.56
CA ILE A 22 -23.81 -26.12 5.29
C ILE A 22 -23.93 -25.36 6.62
N ALA A 23 -24.54 -24.16 6.59
CA ALA A 23 -24.78 -23.35 7.78
C ALA A 23 -25.56 -24.11 8.87
N GLU A 24 -26.61 -24.81 8.47
CA GLU A 24 -27.45 -25.59 9.36
C GLU A 24 -26.74 -26.83 9.90
N ILE A 25 -25.99 -27.56 9.07
CA ILE A 25 -25.19 -28.71 9.51
C ILE A 25 -24.16 -28.27 10.55
N LEU A 26 -23.47 -27.14 10.33
CA LEU A 26 -22.49 -26.60 11.26
C LEU A 26 -23.16 -26.17 12.58
N HIS A 27 -24.30 -25.49 12.51
CA HIS A 27 -25.08 -25.10 13.68
C HIS A 27 -25.52 -26.32 14.51
N ASN A 28 -26.05 -27.36 13.86
CA ASN A 28 -26.47 -28.62 14.51
C ASN A 28 -25.28 -29.45 15.01
N SER A 29 -24.12 -29.33 14.36
CA SER A 29 -22.83 -29.87 14.82
C SER A 29 -22.21 -29.02 15.94
N ASN A 30 -23.01 -28.11 16.50
CA ASN A 30 -22.70 -27.37 17.70
C ASN A 30 -21.62 -26.28 17.48
N TYR A 31 -21.32 -25.90 16.23
CA TYR A 31 -20.48 -24.73 15.92
C TYR A 31 -21.27 -23.44 16.06
N LYS A 32 -20.59 -22.34 16.39
CA LYS A 32 -21.21 -21.01 16.39
C LYS A 32 -21.19 -20.49 14.95
N VAL A 33 -22.37 -20.30 14.34
CA VAL A 33 -22.52 -19.91 12.94
C VAL A 33 -23.21 -18.54 12.84
N GLN A 34 -22.76 -17.71 11.90
CA GLN A 34 -23.41 -16.48 11.46
C GLN A 34 -23.26 -16.35 9.93
N GLY A 35 -23.86 -15.35 9.30
CA GLY A 35 -23.68 -15.16 7.85
C GLY A 35 -24.18 -13.85 7.30
N SER A 36 -24.01 -13.66 5.98
CA SER A 36 -24.51 -12.51 5.24
C SER A 36 -25.07 -12.93 3.89
N ASP A 37 -26.06 -12.18 3.38
CA ASP A 37 -26.58 -12.36 2.02
C ASP A 37 -26.97 -11.02 1.39
N THR A 38 -26.97 -10.97 0.06
CA THR A 38 -27.40 -9.81 -0.74
C THR A 38 -28.85 -9.40 -0.47
N GLN A 39 -29.73 -10.36 -0.25
CA GLN A 39 -31.16 -10.15 -0.08
C GLN A 39 -31.78 -11.19 0.85
N SER A 40 -32.88 -10.83 1.50
CA SER A 40 -33.67 -11.82 2.24
C SER A 40 -34.32 -12.81 1.28
N ASN A 41 -34.38 -14.07 1.71
CA ASN A 41 -35.06 -15.16 1.02
C ASN A 41 -35.46 -16.26 2.03
N ASP A 42 -36.20 -17.28 1.57
CA ASP A 42 -36.72 -18.35 2.43
C ASP A 42 -35.62 -19.08 3.24
N ASN A 43 -34.41 -19.22 2.70
CA ASN A 43 -33.30 -19.85 3.40
C ASN A 43 -32.74 -18.96 4.52
N VAL A 44 -32.62 -17.65 4.27
CA VAL A 44 -32.21 -16.67 5.29
C VAL A 44 -33.21 -16.67 6.45
N ASP A 45 -34.51 -16.57 6.15
CA ASP A 45 -35.58 -16.57 7.14
C ASP A 45 -35.58 -17.87 7.96
N ARG A 46 -35.32 -19.02 7.31
CA ARG A 46 -35.23 -20.33 7.95
C ARG A 46 -34.06 -20.40 8.93
N LEU A 47 -32.87 -19.95 8.53
CA LEU A 47 -31.67 -19.99 9.37
C LEU A 47 -31.76 -18.99 10.54
N GLN A 48 -32.35 -17.81 10.34
CA GLN A 48 -32.61 -16.87 11.42
C GLN A 48 -33.54 -17.46 12.50
N LYS A 49 -34.56 -18.24 12.10
CA LYS A 49 -35.43 -18.97 13.04
C LYS A 49 -34.69 -20.04 13.85
N LEU A 50 -33.56 -20.55 13.36
CA LEU A 50 -32.66 -21.44 14.10
C LEU A 50 -31.74 -20.67 15.07
N GLY A 51 -31.84 -19.34 15.12
CA GLY A 51 -31.01 -18.49 15.98
C GLY A 51 -29.64 -18.17 15.40
N ILE A 52 -29.45 -18.38 14.10
CA ILE A 52 -28.22 -17.98 13.38
C ILE A 52 -28.32 -16.49 13.07
N GLU A 53 -27.30 -15.72 13.46
CA GLU A 53 -27.23 -14.28 13.20
C GLU A 53 -26.90 -14.05 11.71
N ILE A 54 -27.77 -13.37 10.97
CA ILE A 54 -27.63 -13.14 9.51
C ILE A 54 -27.84 -11.67 9.17
N TYR A 55 -26.89 -11.11 8.43
CA TYR A 55 -26.91 -9.71 8.00
C TYR A 55 -27.36 -9.60 6.52
N ILE A 56 -28.36 -8.76 6.24
CA ILE A 56 -28.83 -8.48 4.88
C ILE A 56 -28.07 -7.29 4.29
N GLY A 57 -27.59 -7.47 3.06
CA GLY A 57 -26.67 -6.57 2.38
C GLY A 57 -25.21 -6.90 2.69
N HIS A 58 -24.36 -6.89 1.66
CA HIS A 58 -22.93 -6.84 1.88
C HIS A 58 -22.61 -5.42 2.35
N ASN A 59 -22.37 -5.25 3.64
CA ASN A 59 -21.73 -4.06 4.19
C ASN A 59 -20.47 -4.53 4.90
N ALA A 60 -19.32 -3.92 4.63
CA ALA A 60 -18.07 -4.23 5.31
C ALA A 60 -18.24 -4.18 6.84
N ASN A 61 -19.14 -3.30 7.33
CA ASN A 61 -19.47 -3.17 8.75
C ASN A 61 -20.24 -4.38 9.35
N ASN A 62 -20.84 -5.23 8.52
CA ASN A 62 -21.57 -6.43 8.95
C ASN A 62 -20.67 -7.67 9.06
N ILE A 63 -19.46 -7.63 8.50
CA ILE A 63 -18.47 -8.69 8.65
C ILE A 63 -17.57 -8.27 9.82
N ARG A 64 -17.57 -9.03 10.92
CA ARG A 64 -16.65 -8.72 12.03
C ARG A 64 -15.23 -8.67 11.48
N SER A 65 -14.46 -7.65 11.86
CA SER A 65 -13.06 -7.46 11.47
C SER A 65 -12.20 -8.73 11.66
N ASP A 66 -12.52 -9.56 12.65
CA ASP A 66 -11.85 -10.83 12.91
C ASP A 66 -12.04 -11.87 11.79
N ILE A 67 -13.19 -11.87 11.11
CA ILE A 67 -13.48 -12.76 9.97
C ILE A 67 -12.85 -12.22 8.70
N LEU A 68 -12.90 -10.91 8.51
CA LEU A 68 -12.25 -10.24 7.40
C LEU A 68 -10.75 -10.54 7.40
N ALA A 69 -10.12 -10.44 8.58
CA ALA A 69 -8.72 -10.79 8.79
C ALA A 69 -8.42 -12.28 8.46
N GLU A 70 -9.35 -13.20 8.73
CA GLU A 70 -9.17 -14.61 8.39
C GLU A 70 -9.23 -14.86 6.87
N ILE A 71 -10.13 -14.18 6.15
CA ILE A 71 -10.22 -14.24 4.69
C ILE A 71 -8.95 -13.64 4.05
N MET A 72 -8.37 -12.63 4.69
CA MET A 72 -7.18 -11.93 4.24
C MET A 72 -5.87 -12.70 4.46
N LYS A 73 -5.81 -13.65 5.40
CA LYS A 73 -4.57 -14.32 5.81
C LYS A 73 -3.78 -14.98 4.68
N ASP A 74 -4.48 -15.56 3.70
CA ASP A 74 -3.87 -16.26 2.57
C ASP A 74 -3.85 -15.41 1.28
N LYS A 75 -3.98 -14.08 1.42
CA LYS A 75 -4.03 -13.13 0.32
C LYS A 75 -2.93 -12.09 0.44
N TYR A 76 -2.57 -11.49 -0.68
CA TYR A 76 -1.70 -10.32 -0.75
C TYR A 76 -2.55 -9.06 -0.55
N VAL A 77 -2.51 -8.51 0.67
CA VAL A 77 -3.43 -7.47 1.14
C VAL A 77 -2.87 -6.08 0.90
N ILE A 78 -3.61 -5.26 0.17
CA ILE A 78 -3.41 -3.82 0.02
C ILE A 78 -4.49 -3.12 0.83
N ALA A 79 -4.08 -2.39 1.88
CA ALA A 79 -4.99 -1.76 2.81
C ALA A 79 -4.80 -0.23 2.79
N VAL A 80 -5.88 0.49 2.49
CA VAL A 80 -5.89 1.96 2.39
C VAL A 80 -6.55 2.57 3.62
N SER A 81 -5.81 3.41 4.34
CA SER A 81 -6.25 4.09 5.56
C SER A 81 -5.97 5.60 5.52
N GLY A 82 -6.49 6.31 6.52
CA GLY A 82 -6.29 7.74 6.72
C GLY A 82 -7.59 8.51 6.95
N SER A 83 -7.51 9.68 7.58
CA SER A 83 -8.67 10.47 7.99
C SER A 83 -9.58 10.88 6.82
N SER A 84 -9.06 10.96 5.60
CA SER A 84 -9.83 11.26 4.40
C SER A 84 -9.26 10.59 3.15
N GLY A 85 -10.10 10.40 2.13
CA GLY A 85 -9.67 9.90 0.82
C GLY A 85 -9.59 8.37 0.67
N LYS A 86 -9.82 7.59 1.74
CA LYS A 86 -9.78 6.12 1.72
C LYS A 86 -10.59 5.48 0.58
N THR A 87 -11.90 5.76 0.54
CA THR A 87 -12.82 5.22 -0.47
C THR A 87 -12.43 5.61 -1.88
N THR A 88 -12.07 6.88 -2.12
CA THR A 88 -11.70 7.36 -3.45
C THR A 88 -10.42 6.69 -3.95
N THR A 89 -9.39 6.59 -3.11
CA THR A 89 -8.12 5.95 -3.48
C THR A 89 -8.30 4.45 -3.69
N THR A 90 -9.05 3.78 -2.82
CA THR A 90 -9.39 2.35 -2.97
C THR A 90 -10.13 2.11 -4.29
N ALA A 91 -11.07 2.99 -4.64
CA ALA A 91 -11.78 2.92 -5.93
C ALA A 91 -10.86 3.10 -7.14
N MET A 92 -9.88 4.00 -7.06
CA MET A 92 -8.90 4.21 -8.12
C MET A 92 -8.01 2.98 -8.33
N ILE A 93 -7.49 2.40 -7.24
CA ILE A 93 -6.67 1.17 -7.30
C ILE A 93 -7.49 0.01 -7.87
N ALA A 94 -8.75 -0.14 -7.43
CA ALA A 94 -9.65 -1.16 -7.97
C ALA A 94 -9.88 -1.02 -9.48
N SER A 95 -10.07 0.21 -9.97
CA SER A 95 -10.21 0.51 -11.40
C SER A 95 -8.94 0.14 -12.18
N ILE A 96 -7.76 0.41 -11.63
CA ILE A 96 -6.48 0.01 -12.25
C ILE A 96 -6.40 -1.52 -12.39
N PHE A 97 -6.79 -2.27 -11.35
CA PHE A 97 -6.83 -3.73 -11.42
C PHE A 97 -7.77 -4.22 -12.52
N ASP A 98 -8.98 -3.68 -12.62
CA ASP A 98 -9.93 -4.08 -13.66
C ASP A 98 -9.37 -3.82 -15.08
N HIS A 99 -8.80 -2.63 -15.31
CA HIS A 99 -8.23 -2.27 -16.62
C HIS A 99 -6.98 -3.07 -16.96
N SER A 100 -6.26 -3.55 -15.94
CA SER A 100 -5.06 -4.39 -16.10
C SER A 100 -5.39 -5.88 -16.18
N GLY A 101 -6.67 -6.28 -16.10
CA GLY A 101 -7.10 -7.68 -16.09
C GLY A 101 -6.76 -8.43 -14.80
N ILE A 102 -6.40 -7.72 -13.73
CA ILE A 102 -6.15 -8.28 -12.40
C ILE A 102 -7.49 -8.46 -11.71
N ASP A 103 -7.91 -9.72 -11.52
CA ASP A 103 -9.18 -10.04 -10.87
C ASP A 103 -9.04 -10.05 -9.34
N ALA A 104 -8.77 -8.88 -8.75
CA ALA A 104 -8.62 -8.70 -7.31
C ALA A 104 -9.96 -8.82 -6.56
N THR A 105 -9.89 -9.32 -5.33
CA THR A 105 -10.98 -9.14 -4.36
C THR A 105 -10.91 -7.72 -3.80
N VAL A 106 -12.03 -7.01 -3.79
CA VAL A 106 -12.11 -5.59 -3.37
C VAL A 106 -13.23 -5.44 -2.34
N ILE A 107 -12.96 -4.80 -1.21
CA ILE A 107 -13.96 -4.41 -0.20
C ILE A 107 -13.78 -2.94 0.18
N VAL A 108 -14.87 -2.18 0.13
CA VAL A 108 -14.88 -0.72 0.30
C VAL A 108 -15.95 -0.36 1.33
N GLY A 109 -15.69 0.68 2.14
CA GLY A 109 -16.63 1.13 3.18
C GLY A 109 -17.88 1.81 2.61
N GLY A 110 -17.80 2.31 1.36
CA GLY A 110 -18.89 2.90 0.59
C GLY A 110 -19.24 2.13 -0.70
N ILE A 111 -20.33 2.53 -1.36
CA ILE A 111 -20.76 1.93 -2.64
C ILE A 111 -19.84 2.40 -3.77
N LEU A 112 -19.25 1.44 -4.49
CA LEU A 112 -18.49 1.69 -5.71
C LEU A 112 -19.42 1.70 -6.92
N ASN A 113 -19.55 2.85 -7.59
CA ASN A 113 -20.44 3.00 -8.76
C ASN A 113 -20.09 2.05 -9.91
N SER A 114 -18.81 1.70 -10.07
CA SER A 114 -18.31 0.76 -11.08
C SER A 114 -18.77 -0.68 -10.83
N TYR A 115 -18.92 -1.09 -9.56
CA TYR A 115 -19.38 -2.44 -9.18
C TYR A 115 -20.87 -2.50 -8.81
N ARG A 116 -21.55 -1.34 -8.71
CA ARG A 116 -22.90 -1.19 -8.14
C ARG A 116 -23.06 -1.82 -6.75
N ASN A 117 -21.95 -2.07 -6.07
CA ASN A 117 -21.85 -2.73 -4.80
C ASN A 117 -20.58 -2.22 -4.09
N ASN A 118 -20.45 -2.46 -2.79
CA ASN A 118 -19.26 -2.08 -2.02
C ASN A 118 -18.19 -3.17 -1.96
N SER A 119 -18.41 -4.28 -2.67
CA SER A 119 -17.49 -5.41 -2.70
C SER A 119 -17.51 -6.13 -4.04
N LYS A 120 -16.35 -6.69 -4.40
CA LYS A 120 -16.12 -7.57 -5.56
C LYS A 120 -15.31 -8.75 -5.07
N LEU A 121 -15.78 -9.98 -5.34
CA LEU A 121 -14.97 -11.18 -5.13
C LEU A 121 -14.22 -11.49 -6.42
N GLY A 122 -12.90 -11.42 -6.36
CA GLY A 122 -12.00 -11.76 -7.47
C GLY A 122 -11.35 -13.12 -7.26
N ARG A 123 -10.79 -13.67 -8.33
CA ARG A 123 -10.13 -14.99 -8.33
C ARG A 123 -8.63 -14.94 -8.02
N SER A 124 -8.01 -13.77 -8.13
CA SER A 124 -6.58 -13.62 -7.85
C SER A 124 -6.28 -13.70 -6.35
N ASP A 125 -4.99 -13.67 -6.02
CA ASP A 125 -4.51 -13.62 -4.65
C ASP A 125 -4.44 -12.20 -4.08
N ILE A 126 -4.81 -11.18 -4.85
CA ILE A 126 -4.81 -9.79 -4.38
C ILE A 126 -6.12 -9.47 -3.67
N PHE A 127 -5.99 -8.85 -2.49
CA PHE A 127 -7.10 -8.35 -1.70
C PHE A 127 -6.91 -6.85 -1.44
N LEU A 128 -7.84 -6.03 -1.90
CA LEU A 128 -7.84 -4.58 -1.71
C LEU A 128 -8.95 -4.21 -0.72
N THR A 129 -8.60 -3.50 0.36
CA THR A 129 -9.55 -3.08 1.38
C THR A 129 -9.34 -1.65 1.85
N GLU A 130 -10.42 -1.00 2.27
CA GLU A 130 -10.30 0.12 3.21
C GLU A 130 -9.97 -0.40 4.60
N ALA A 131 -9.12 0.34 5.31
CA ALA A 131 -8.76 0.12 6.70
C ALA A 131 -9.23 1.34 7.51
N ASP A 132 -10.34 1.18 8.23
CA ASP A 132 -10.93 2.26 9.01
C ASP A 132 -10.20 2.44 10.33
N GLU A 133 -9.67 3.64 10.53
CA GLU A 133 -9.01 4.04 11.77
C GLU A 133 -10.02 4.34 12.88
N SER A 134 -11.28 4.65 12.60
CA SER A 134 -12.20 5.27 13.57
C SER A 134 -12.50 4.44 14.84
N ASP A 135 -12.44 3.11 14.74
CA ASP A 135 -12.84 2.17 15.81
C ASP A 135 -11.72 1.18 16.21
N GLY A 136 -10.50 1.39 15.70
CA GLY A 136 -9.34 0.55 15.97
C GLY A 136 -9.28 -0.74 15.16
N THR A 137 -10.25 -1.01 14.28
CA THR A 137 -10.25 -2.23 13.44
C THR A 137 -9.15 -2.25 12.40
N MET A 138 -8.63 -1.10 11.96
CA MET A 138 -7.40 -0.97 11.16
C MET A 138 -6.27 -1.87 11.68
N LEU A 139 -6.06 -1.95 12.99
CA LEU A 139 -4.97 -2.72 13.59
C LEU A 139 -5.14 -4.24 13.45
N LYS A 140 -6.31 -4.73 13.04
CA LYS A 140 -6.57 -6.16 12.84
C LYS A 140 -6.30 -6.62 11.40
N ILE A 141 -6.12 -5.69 10.48
CA ILE A 141 -5.93 -5.98 9.06
C ILE A 141 -4.48 -6.43 8.84
N PRO A 142 -4.24 -7.64 8.28
CA PRO A 142 -2.91 -8.14 7.98
C PRO A 142 -2.41 -7.57 6.64
N ALA A 143 -2.16 -6.26 6.60
CA ALA A 143 -1.75 -5.60 5.37
C ALA A 143 -0.34 -6.04 4.94
N ASN A 144 -0.15 -6.40 3.67
CA ASN A 144 1.20 -6.50 3.05
C ASN A 144 1.65 -5.12 2.57
N ILE A 145 0.74 -4.35 1.98
CA ILE A 145 0.94 -2.95 1.61
C ILE A 145 -0.02 -2.07 2.40
N ALA A 146 0.51 -1.15 3.21
CA ALA A 146 -0.27 -0.12 3.89
C ALA A 146 -0.20 1.21 3.13
N VAL A 147 -1.34 1.82 2.81
CA VAL A 147 -1.40 3.13 2.16
C VAL A 147 -2.07 4.13 3.09
N ILE A 148 -1.34 5.14 3.53
CA ILE A 148 -1.86 6.20 4.40
C ILE A 148 -2.07 7.47 3.57
N MET A 149 -3.30 7.98 3.55
CA MET A 149 -3.67 9.17 2.75
C MET A 149 -3.52 10.49 3.50
N SER A 150 -4.01 10.52 4.73
CA SER A 150 -3.95 11.69 5.60
C SER A 150 -4.11 11.24 7.04
N VAL A 151 -3.58 12.00 7.99
CA VAL A 151 -3.81 11.77 9.41
C VAL A 151 -4.07 13.11 10.06
N ASN A 152 -5.32 13.30 10.47
CA ASN A 152 -5.82 14.49 11.12
C ASN A 152 -6.24 14.16 12.56
N ASP A 153 -6.39 15.20 13.38
CA ASP A 153 -6.89 15.10 14.74
C ASP A 153 -8.40 14.77 14.74
N ASP A 154 -8.73 13.52 14.43
CA ASP A 154 -10.08 12.97 14.34
C ASP A 154 -10.17 11.69 15.19
N HIS A 155 -11.40 11.23 15.50
CA HIS A 155 -11.65 9.99 16.24
C HIS A 155 -10.98 9.94 17.64
N ILE A 156 -10.78 11.09 18.26
CA ILE A 156 -10.16 11.24 19.59
C ILE A 156 -11.05 10.68 20.70
N ASP A 157 -12.35 10.53 20.44
CA ASP A 157 -13.26 9.75 21.28
C ASP A 157 -12.85 8.28 21.41
N HIS A 158 -12.23 7.71 20.38
CA HIS A 158 -11.67 6.35 20.42
C HIS A 158 -10.23 6.33 20.99
N TYR A 159 -9.35 7.19 20.46
CA TYR A 159 -7.90 7.12 20.78
C TYR A 159 -7.47 7.96 21.98
N GLY A 160 -8.32 8.86 22.46
CA GLY A 160 -8.06 9.77 23.59
C GLY A 160 -7.14 10.94 23.26
N THR A 161 -6.09 10.75 22.45
CA THR A 161 -5.17 11.82 22.00
C THR A 161 -4.72 11.62 20.56
N PHE A 162 -4.33 12.71 19.89
CA PHE A 162 -3.78 12.64 18.54
C PHE A 162 -2.48 11.82 18.48
N ASP A 163 -1.67 11.85 19.55
CA ASP A 163 -0.47 11.02 19.65
C ASP A 163 -0.81 9.53 19.69
N ASN A 164 -1.89 9.13 20.37
CA ASN A 164 -2.35 7.74 20.37
C ASN A 164 -2.86 7.31 19.00
N LEU A 165 -3.55 8.19 18.25
CA LEU A 165 -3.94 7.93 16.87
C LEU A 165 -2.71 7.73 15.97
N LYS A 166 -1.71 8.63 16.05
CA LYS A 166 -0.44 8.47 15.31
C LYS A 166 0.29 7.18 15.68
N ASN A 167 0.26 6.79 16.95
CA ASN A 167 0.83 5.52 17.41
C ASN A 167 0.07 4.32 16.83
N ALA A 168 -1.26 4.39 16.69
CA ALA A 168 -2.05 3.36 16.03
C ALA A 168 -1.69 3.24 14.53
N PHE A 169 -1.60 4.36 13.81
CA PHE A 169 -1.10 4.34 12.43
C PHE A 169 0.34 3.78 12.34
N SER A 170 1.20 4.11 13.29
CA SER A 170 2.57 3.57 13.37
C SER A 170 2.56 2.05 13.54
N GLN A 171 1.71 1.53 14.43
CA GLN A 171 1.55 0.09 14.61
C GLN A 171 0.98 -0.60 13.37
N PHE A 172 0.05 0.02 12.67
CA PHE A 172 -0.53 -0.51 11.44
C PHE A 172 0.53 -0.61 10.34
N VAL A 173 1.26 0.49 10.10
CA VAL A 173 2.32 0.54 9.09
C VAL A 173 3.46 -0.42 9.42
N ASN A 174 3.88 -0.51 10.69
CA ASN A 174 4.99 -1.38 11.10
C ASN A 174 4.70 -2.88 11.03
N ARG A 175 3.45 -3.28 10.78
CA ARG A 175 3.06 -4.67 10.52
C ARG A 175 3.05 -5.01 9.04
N ALA A 176 3.08 -4.01 8.17
CA ALA A 176 3.09 -4.21 6.73
C ALA A 176 4.51 -4.43 6.20
N ASP A 177 4.61 -5.21 5.12
CA ASP A 177 5.87 -5.44 4.42
C ASP A 177 6.35 -4.16 3.70
N PHE A 178 5.40 -3.34 3.25
CA PHE A 178 5.65 -2.08 2.57
C PHE A 178 4.59 -1.03 2.91
N ALA A 179 4.96 0.26 2.93
CA ALA A 179 4.03 1.33 3.22
C ALA A 179 4.23 2.59 2.36
N ILE A 180 3.10 3.19 1.96
CA ILE A 180 3.00 4.47 1.28
C ILE A 180 2.46 5.48 2.30
N LEU A 181 3.21 6.56 2.55
CA LEU A 181 2.87 7.57 3.54
C LEU A 181 2.70 8.94 2.87
N PRO A 182 1.88 9.85 3.44
CA PRO A 182 1.85 11.23 3.00
C PRO A 182 3.14 11.93 3.43
N ASP A 183 3.53 12.97 2.70
CA ASP A 183 4.76 13.76 2.94
C ASP A 183 4.88 14.38 4.36
N PHE A 184 3.81 14.38 5.17
CA PHE A 184 3.76 15.07 6.46
C PHE A 184 2.94 14.34 7.53
N VAL A 185 3.28 13.09 7.85
CA VAL A 185 2.72 12.46 9.05
C VAL A 185 3.82 12.02 9.99
N GLY A 186 3.79 12.52 11.23
CA GLY A 186 4.67 12.10 12.32
C GLY A 186 4.39 10.67 12.82
N ILE A 187 4.18 9.73 11.90
CA ILE A 187 4.09 8.28 12.15
C ILE A 187 5.52 7.76 12.28
N ASN A 188 5.82 7.08 13.39
CA ASN A 188 7.09 6.39 13.58
C ASN A 188 7.04 5.03 12.87
N CYS A 189 7.72 4.93 11.73
CA CYS A 189 7.88 3.66 11.03
C CYS A 189 9.23 3.01 11.37
N ASP A 190 9.17 1.80 11.94
CA ASP A 190 10.28 0.86 12.15
C ASP A 190 10.44 -0.11 10.96
N ALA A 191 9.36 -0.36 10.22
CA ALA A 191 9.39 -1.16 8.99
C ALA A 191 10.04 -0.35 7.85
N GLY A 192 11.11 -0.93 7.31
CA GLY A 192 12.08 -0.31 6.42
C GLY A 192 11.52 0.02 5.04
N ILE A 193 12.21 0.94 4.37
CA ILE A 193 11.88 1.59 3.10
C ILE A 193 10.84 2.71 3.24
N ARG A 194 11.34 3.94 3.39
CA ARG A 194 10.57 5.13 3.03
C ARG A 194 10.84 5.43 1.55
N LEU A 195 9.81 5.40 0.72
CA LEU A 195 9.90 5.78 -0.70
C LEU A 195 9.24 7.13 -0.94
N ILE A 196 9.93 8.00 -1.66
CA ILE A 196 9.36 9.19 -2.28
C ILE A 196 9.48 9.00 -3.79
N GLU A 197 8.40 9.17 -4.52
CA GLU A 197 8.42 9.21 -5.99
C GLU A 197 8.14 10.63 -6.46
N ASP A 198 9.01 11.19 -7.31
CA ASP A 198 8.85 12.51 -7.89
C ASP A 198 9.16 12.50 -9.39
N TYR A 199 8.33 13.16 -10.19
CA TYR A 199 8.50 13.37 -11.63
C TYR A 199 9.48 14.53 -11.96
N ALA A 200 10.26 14.97 -10.97
CA ALA A 200 11.31 15.96 -11.14
C ALA A 200 12.33 15.48 -12.18
N HIS A 201 12.56 16.32 -13.19
CA HIS A 201 13.47 16.00 -14.30
C HIS A 201 14.36 17.21 -14.64
N HIS A 202 14.36 18.25 -13.79
CA HIS A 202 15.21 19.43 -13.88
C HIS A 202 16.00 19.59 -12.58
N PRO A 203 17.28 19.98 -12.59
CA PRO A 203 18.12 20.03 -11.38
C PRO A 203 17.47 20.77 -10.20
N ASN A 204 16.93 21.98 -10.42
CA ASN A 204 16.25 22.74 -9.36
C ASN A 204 15.06 22.01 -8.71
N LYS A 205 14.32 21.20 -9.48
CA LYS A 205 13.19 20.42 -8.95
C LYS A 205 13.72 19.25 -8.11
N ILE A 206 14.73 18.54 -8.61
CA ILE A 206 15.41 17.46 -7.89
C ILE A 206 15.97 17.96 -6.55
N GLN A 207 16.55 19.17 -6.55
CA GLN A 207 17.05 19.82 -5.35
C GLN A 207 15.93 20.12 -4.35
N ALA A 208 14.76 20.58 -4.82
CA ALA A 208 13.60 20.82 -3.96
C ALA A 208 13.06 19.51 -3.36
N THR A 209 12.96 18.44 -4.16
CA THR A 209 12.58 17.10 -3.69
C THR A 209 13.53 16.62 -2.61
N LEU A 210 14.84 16.74 -2.84
CA LEU A 210 15.86 16.36 -1.86
C LEU A 210 15.77 17.22 -0.58
N ALA A 211 15.52 18.53 -0.71
CA ALA A 211 15.34 19.40 0.46
C ALA A 211 14.13 18.95 1.31
N ALA A 212 13.00 18.60 0.67
CA ALA A 212 11.83 18.05 1.35
C ALA A 212 12.15 16.69 2.01
N ALA A 213 12.82 15.79 1.30
CA ALA A 213 13.26 14.49 1.81
C ALA A 213 14.11 14.63 3.09
N ARG A 214 15.02 15.61 3.13
CA ARG A 214 15.86 15.90 4.30
C ARG A 214 15.12 16.45 5.50
N LEU A 215 13.93 17.05 5.33
CA LEU A 215 13.12 17.51 6.46
C LEU A 215 12.46 16.34 7.21
N ILE A 216 12.26 15.20 6.54
CA ILE A 216 11.48 14.07 7.07
C ILE A 216 12.31 12.85 7.46
N THR A 217 13.62 12.84 7.18
CA THR A 217 14.55 11.81 7.66
C THR A 217 15.77 12.41 8.33
N LYS A 218 16.25 11.74 9.39
CA LYS A 218 17.55 12.01 10.02
C LYS A 218 18.66 11.09 9.50
N GLY A 219 18.33 10.10 8.67
CA GLY A 219 19.28 9.16 8.10
C GLY A 219 19.70 9.49 6.68
N LYS A 220 20.20 8.47 5.98
CA LYS A 220 20.72 8.62 4.62
C LYS A 220 19.57 8.78 3.62
N VAL A 221 19.79 9.59 2.59
CA VAL A 221 18.88 9.76 1.44
C VAL A 221 19.55 9.19 0.21
N THR A 222 18.96 8.14 -0.35
CA THR A 222 19.41 7.49 -1.59
C THR A 222 18.55 7.99 -2.75
N GLY A 223 19.17 8.53 -3.81
CA GLY A 223 18.47 8.91 -5.04
C GLY A 223 18.50 7.76 -6.04
N ILE A 224 17.34 7.30 -6.52
CA ILE A 224 17.21 6.35 -7.63
C ILE A 224 16.71 7.17 -8.83
N ILE A 225 17.59 7.42 -9.78
CA ILE A 225 17.42 8.50 -10.75
C ILE A 225 17.43 7.93 -12.16
N GLU A 226 16.34 8.18 -12.88
CA GLU A 226 16.20 7.92 -14.32
C GLU A 226 16.37 9.23 -15.09
N PRO A 227 17.55 9.52 -15.67
CA PRO A 227 17.78 10.76 -16.39
C PRO A 227 16.89 10.87 -17.63
N LEU A 228 16.20 12.00 -17.80
CA LEU A 228 15.30 12.22 -18.93
C LEU A 228 16.00 12.96 -20.08
N ARG A 229 16.19 12.27 -21.20
CA ARG A 229 16.71 12.72 -22.51
C ARG A 229 18.16 13.15 -22.52
N PHE A 230 18.90 12.71 -23.55
CA PHE A 230 20.30 13.08 -23.73
C PHE A 230 20.49 14.59 -23.91
N ALA A 231 19.60 15.24 -24.66
CA ALA A 231 19.67 16.68 -24.89
C ALA A 231 19.54 17.49 -23.59
N ARG A 232 18.79 16.99 -22.61
CA ARG A 232 18.64 17.65 -21.31
C ARG A 232 19.87 17.46 -20.45
N ILE A 233 20.40 16.24 -20.41
CA ILE A 233 21.68 15.95 -19.74
C ILE A 233 22.76 16.88 -20.27
N ARG A 234 22.89 17.02 -21.59
CA ARG A 234 23.83 17.96 -22.22
C ARG A 234 23.66 19.40 -21.72
N ASN A 235 22.42 19.87 -21.65
CA ASN A 235 22.14 21.27 -21.32
C ASN A 235 22.37 21.61 -19.84
N PHE A 236 22.31 20.61 -18.95
CA PHE A 236 22.37 20.80 -17.49
C PHE A 236 23.37 19.85 -16.82
N PHE A 237 24.41 19.42 -17.54
CA PHE A 237 25.29 18.33 -17.10
C PHE A 237 25.94 18.66 -15.75
N GLY A 238 26.51 19.86 -15.63
CA GLY A 238 27.17 20.30 -14.40
C GLY A 238 26.20 20.42 -13.23
N GLU A 239 25.00 20.94 -13.49
CA GLU A 239 23.94 21.10 -12.49
C GLU A 239 23.38 19.75 -12.01
N PHE A 240 23.26 18.76 -12.91
CA PHE A 240 22.92 17.40 -12.52
C PHE A 240 23.99 16.78 -11.63
N VAL A 241 25.26 16.91 -11.99
CA VAL A 241 26.37 16.43 -11.15
C VAL A 241 26.30 17.09 -9.77
N GLN A 242 26.14 18.41 -9.70
CA GLN A 242 26.04 19.14 -8.43
C GLN A 242 24.89 18.67 -7.55
N VAL A 243 23.68 18.51 -8.12
CA VAL A 243 22.52 18.10 -7.31
C VAL A 243 22.59 16.63 -6.90
N PHE A 244 23.13 15.75 -7.74
CA PHE A 244 23.29 14.33 -7.41
C PHE A 244 24.30 14.12 -6.28
N MET A 245 25.36 14.94 -6.19
CA MET A 245 26.30 14.92 -5.08
C MET A 245 25.69 15.32 -3.72
N MET A 246 24.47 15.87 -3.70
CA MET A 246 23.78 16.23 -2.44
C MET A 246 23.06 15.02 -1.79
N PHE A 247 22.87 13.93 -2.53
CA PHE A 247 22.38 12.66 -1.99
C PHE A 247 23.50 11.95 -1.21
N ASP A 248 23.17 11.04 -0.30
CA ASP A 248 24.20 10.21 0.36
C ASP A 248 24.66 9.05 -0.51
N TYR A 249 23.78 8.62 -1.42
CA TYR A 249 24.00 7.54 -2.36
C TYR A 249 23.13 7.75 -3.60
N VAL A 250 23.63 7.41 -4.79
CA VAL A 250 22.89 7.54 -6.05
C VAL A 250 22.89 6.22 -6.82
N ILE A 251 21.73 5.79 -7.28
CA ILE A 251 21.57 4.75 -8.28
C ILE A 251 21.12 5.43 -9.57
N LEU A 252 21.91 5.28 -10.63
CA LEU A 252 21.56 5.73 -11.98
C LEU A 252 20.93 4.59 -12.76
N THR A 253 19.80 4.85 -13.40
CA THR A 253 19.19 3.95 -14.38
C THR A 253 19.38 4.49 -15.79
N PRO A 254 19.18 3.66 -16.85
CA PRO A 254 19.33 4.09 -18.24
C PRO A 254 18.58 5.37 -18.57
N VAL A 255 19.13 6.17 -19.49
CA VAL A 255 18.50 7.42 -19.95
C VAL A 255 17.19 7.12 -20.66
N HIS A 256 16.14 7.87 -20.33
CA HIS A 256 14.80 7.74 -20.92
C HIS A 256 14.47 8.87 -21.90
N PRO A 257 13.73 8.61 -23.00
CA PRO A 257 13.33 7.29 -23.48
C PRO A 257 14.51 6.54 -24.12
N LEU A 258 14.44 5.20 -24.13
CA LEU A 258 15.53 4.35 -24.63
C LEU A 258 15.80 4.55 -26.13
N GLU A 259 14.80 5.01 -26.88
CA GLU A 259 14.89 5.36 -28.29
C GLU A 259 15.50 6.74 -28.58
N ASP A 260 15.78 7.56 -27.56
CA ASP A 260 16.43 8.87 -27.76
C ASP A 260 17.88 8.68 -28.28
N GLU A 261 18.28 9.46 -29.28
CA GLU A 261 19.61 9.30 -29.89
C GLU A 261 20.72 9.65 -28.87
N PRO A 262 21.67 8.74 -28.58
CA PRO A 262 22.74 9.01 -27.64
C PRO A 262 23.61 10.18 -28.08
N ILE A 263 23.82 11.14 -27.18
CA ILE A 263 24.75 12.25 -27.39
C ILE A 263 26.08 11.91 -26.71
N PRO A 264 27.23 11.98 -27.42
CA PRO A 264 28.54 11.71 -26.83
C PRO A 264 28.81 12.57 -25.58
N GLY A 265 29.25 11.93 -24.49
CA GLY A 265 29.53 12.61 -23.21
C GLY A 265 28.30 12.88 -22.35
N CYS A 266 27.10 12.41 -22.76
CA CYS A 266 25.84 12.65 -22.05
C CYS A 266 25.17 11.36 -21.56
N GLY A 267 25.92 10.25 -21.47
CA GLY A 267 25.41 8.98 -20.95
C GLY A 267 25.49 8.87 -19.43
N ILE A 268 24.86 7.82 -18.88
CA ILE A 268 24.92 7.50 -17.45
C ILE A 268 26.35 7.20 -16.98
N ASP A 269 27.18 6.58 -17.84
CA ASP A 269 28.60 6.36 -17.56
C ASP A 269 29.37 7.66 -17.46
N ASP A 270 29.00 8.67 -18.26
CA ASP A 270 29.64 9.98 -18.23
C ASP A 270 29.25 10.74 -16.95
N ILE A 271 27.98 10.66 -16.55
CA ILE A 271 27.49 11.20 -15.27
C ILE A 271 28.22 10.52 -14.10
N GLN A 272 28.30 9.18 -14.08
CA GLN A 272 28.98 8.42 -13.03
C GLN A 272 30.46 8.81 -12.95
N LYS A 273 31.18 8.85 -14.08
CA LYS A 273 32.58 9.30 -14.13
C LYS A 273 32.75 10.72 -13.60
N ALA A 274 31.84 11.63 -13.94
CA ALA A 274 31.87 12.99 -13.46
C ALA A 274 31.64 13.06 -11.94
N LEU A 275 30.69 12.31 -11.40
CA LEU A 275 30.46 12.20 -9.95
C LEU A 275 31.71 11.71 -9.21
N VAL A 276 32.29 10.60 -9.67
CA VAL A 276 33.51 10.03 -9.09
C VAL A 276 34.68 11.00 -9.17
N SER A 277 34.86 11.69 -10.31
CA SER A 277 35.93 12.67 -10.49
C SER A 277 35.77 13.90 -9.58
N ASN A 278 34.55 14.21 -9.15
CA ASN A 278 34.24 15.26 -8.18
C ASN A 278 34.22 14.76 -6.73
N GLY A 279 34.69 13.53 -6.47
CA GLY A 279 34.84 12.97 -5.12
C GLY A 279 33.60 12.27 -4.56
N PHE A 280 32.57 12.04 -5.39
CA PHE A 280 31.37 11.30 -4.99
C PHE A 280 31.44 9.85 -5.48
N SER A 281 31.91 8.94 -4.60
CA SER A 281 32.07 7.51 -4.91
C SER A 281 30.82 6.66 -4.64
N ASN A 282 29.82 7.20 -3.96
CA ASN A 282 28.60 6.48 -3.56
C ASN A 282 27.58 6.46 -4.70
N VAL A 283 27.99 5.95 -5.86
CA VAL A 283 27.16 5.91 -7.07
C VAL A 283 27.28 4.57 -7.80
N GLU A 284 26.14 3.95 -8.09
CA GLU A 284 26.05 2.71 -8.85
C GLU A 284 25.09 2.83 -10.05
N ILE A 285 25.29 2.01 -11.07
CA ILE A 285 24.40 1.90 -12.22
C ILE A 285 23.61 0.60 -12.09
N MET A 286 22.28 0.68 -12.17
CA MET A 286 21.40 -0.48 -12.13
C MET A 286 20.42 -0.45 -13.28
N ASN A 287 20.41 -1.51 -14.09
CA ASN A 287 19.72 -1.54 -15.38
C ASN A 287 18.36 -2.24 -15.35
N ASN A 288 17.90 -2.71 -14.19
CA ASN A 288 16.58 -3.34 -14.06
C ASN A 288 15.99 -3.17 -12.67
N ALA A 289 14.65 -3.23 -12.59
CA ALA A 289 13.90 -3.08 -11.36
C ALA A 289 14.21 -4.18 -10.32
N LEU A 290 14.58 -5.38 -10.76
CA LEU A 290 14.89 -6.50 -9.85
C LEU A 290 16.13 -6.19 -9.00
N LEU A 291 17.21 -5.68 -9.62
CA LEU A 291 18.43 -5.29 -8.92
C LEU A 291 18.18 -4.15 -7.93
N ILE A 292 17.37 -3.17 -8.34
CA ILE A 292 16.98 -2.05 -7.47
C ILE A 292 16.17 -2.57 -6.27
N SER A 293 15.24 -3.48 -6.50
CA SER A 293 14.46 -4.12 -5.43
C SER A 293 15.34 -4.87 -4.44
N HIS A 294 16.32 -5.64 -4.91
CA HIS A 294 17.28 -6.33 -4.04
C HIS A 294 18.13 -5.34 -3.24
N PHE A 295 18.67 -4.29 -3.88
CA PHE A 295 19.44 -3.25 -3.20
C PHE A 295 18.62 -2.58 -2.10
N ILE A 296 17.39 -2.19 -2.42
CA ILE A 296 16.50 -1.54 -1.45
C ILE A 296 16.31 -2.49 -0.28
N ASN A 297 15.94 -3.75 -0.53
CA ASN A 297 15.73 -4.76 0.51
C ASN A 297 16.98 -4.96 1.39
N ASP A 298 18.17 -5.05 0.82
CA ASP A 298 19.41 -5.21 1.59
C ASP A 298 19.75 -3.97 2.43
N SER A 299 19.43 -2.78 1.92
CA SER A 299 19.68 -1.50 2.59
C SER A 299 18.72 -1.20 3.76
N THR A 300 17.59 -1.91 3.85
CA THR A 300 16.57 -1.75 4.91
C THR A 300 17.03 -2.15 6.31
N ASN A 301 18.08 -2.97 6.42
CA ASN A 301 18.66 -3.32 7.71
C ASN A 301 19.29 -2.11 8.44
N SER A 302 19.42 -0.98 7.74
CA SER A 302 19.72 0.33 8.34
C SER A 302 18.42 1.13 8.48
N ALA A 303 17.87 1.18 9.70
CA ALA A 303 16.53 1.69 10.04
C ALA A 303 16.23 3.17 9.69
N TRP A 304 17.03 3.85 8.87
CA TRP A 304 16.93 5.29 8.61
C TRP A 304 17.18 5.72 7.16
N THR A 305 17.28 4.79 6.21
CA THR A 305 17.51 5.15 4.80
C THR A 305 16.18 5.47 4.08
N LEU A 306 16.10 6.67 3.49
CA LEU A 306 14.99 7.16 2.67
C LEU A 306 15.41 7.05 1.19
N HIS A 307 14.61 6.41 0.35
CA HIS A 307 14.88 6.30 -1.08
C HIS A 307 13.96 7.23 -1.87
N VAL A 308 14.53 8.03 -2.76
CA VAL A 308 13.83 9.00 -3.59
C VAL A 308 13.95 8.55 -5.04
N PHE A 309 12.85 8.10 -5.62
CA PHE A 309 12.71 7.77 -7.02
C PHE A 309 12.45 9.04 -7.82
N ILE A 310 13.31 9.32 -8.80
CA ILE A 310 13.25 10.52 -9.63
C ILE A 310 13.04 10.12 -11.08
N ASN A 311 11.89 10.53 -11.62
CA ASN A 311 11.48 10.29 -13.00
C ASN A 311 11.45 8.78 -13.36
N PHE A 312 11.24 7.92 -12.36
CA PHE A 312 11.36 6.47 -12.50
C PHE A 312 10.06 5.85 -13.03
N CYS A 313 10.07 5.37 -14.27
CA CYS A 313 8.98 4.57 -14.83
C CYS A 313 9.31 3.07 -14.68
N LEU A 314 8.42 2.32 -13.99
CA LEU A 314 8.48 0.86 -13.95
C LEU A 314 8.22 0.32 -15.38
N HIS A 315 9.30 0.01 -16.09
CA HIS A 315 9.29 -0.68 -17.38
C HIS A 315 9.90 -2.07 -17.26
#